data_AF-A0A9D8IVY4-F1
#
_entry.id   AF-A0A9D8IVY4-F1
#
_cell.length_a   1.000
_cell.length_b   1.000
_cell.length_c   1.000
_cell.angle_alpha   90.00
_cell.angle_beta   90.00
_cell.angle_gamma   90.00
#
_symmetry.space_group_name_H-M   'P 1'
#
loop_
_entity.id
_entity.type
_entity.pdbx_description
1 polymer ?
#
loop_
_entity_poly.entity_id
_entity_poly.type
_entity_poly.pdbx_seq_one_letter_code
_entity_poly.pdbx_strand_id
1 'polypeptide(L)' 'MNEVHGAMQSSYVLRPLKDSVREYERHVITAALKANGDDKRRVAKLLGISLSSLYRKISEPMDNGQDGSPIY' A
#
# COMPACT_ATOMS: atom_id res chain seq x y z
N MET A 1 -13.34 -47.05 0.31
CA MET A 1 -12.49 -46.45 1.36
C MET A 1 -11.09 -46.39 0.75
N ASN A 2 -10.54 -45.27 0.28
CA ASN A 2 -10.51 -43.94 0.87
C ASN A 2 -10.35 -42.88 -0.23
N GLU A 3 -11.18 -41.85 -0.21
CA GLU A 3 -11.13 -40.72 -1.15
C GLU A 3 -10.03 -39.74 -0.75
N VAL A 4 -9.04 -39.54 -1.64
CA VAL A 4 -7.98 -38.54 -1.46
C VAL A 4 -8.47 -37.18 -1.96
N HIS A 5 -9.32 -36.51 -1.17
CA HIS A 5 -9.61 -35.09 -1.38
C HIS A 5 -8.50 -34.25 -0.73
N GLY A 6 -7.43 -34.02 -1.50
CA GLY A 6 -6.39 -33.05 -1.18
C GLY A 6 -7.00 -31.66 -1.10
N ALA A 7 -7.24 -31.19 0.11
CA ALA A 7 -7.78 -29.87 0.38
C ALA A 7 -6.81 -28.79 -0.14
N MET A 8 -7.18 -28.16 -1.25
CA MET A 8 -6.65 -26.88 -1.70
C MET A 8 -7.06 -25.81 -0.68
N GLN A 9 -6.38 -25.77 0.46
CA GLN A 9 -6.54 -24.74 1.48
C GLN A 9 -5.88 -23.46 0.95
N SER A 10 -6.57 -22.74 0.08
CA SER A 10 -6.26 -21.33 -0.17
C SER A 10 -6.69 -20.56 1.07
N SER A 11 -5.81 -20.51 2.07
CA SER A 11 -5.98 -19.63 3.22
C SER A 11 -5.83 -18.20 2.70
N TYR A 12 -6.95 -17.58 2.32
CA TYR A 12 -6.99 -16.16 2.00
C TYR A 12 -6.63 -15.42 3.30
N VAL A 13 -5.36 -15.05 3.44
CA VAL A 13 -4.89 -14.26 4.57
C VAL A 13 -5.60 -12.93 4.47
N LEU A 14 -6.60 -12.71 5.32
CA LEU A 14 -7.31 -11.44 5.43
C LEU A 14 -6.28 -10.41 5.86
N ARG A 15 -5.71 -9.70 4.88
CA ARG A 15 -4.80 -8.59 5.13
C ARG A 15 -5.57 -7.56 5.98
N PRO A 16 -4.97 -7.02 7.06
CA PRO A 16 -5.66 -6.02 7.87
C PRO A 16 -6.11 -4.86 6.98
N LEU A 17 -7.32 -4.35 7.22
CA LEU A 17 -7.89 -3.23 6.45
C LEU A 17 -6.92 -2.05 6.32
N LYS A 18 -6.13 -1.81 7.37
CA LYS A 18 -5.07 -0.80 7.41
C LYS A 18 -4.06 -0.97 6.28
N ASP A 19 -3.63 -2.20 5.99
CA ASP A 19 -2.64 -2.50 4.95
C ASP A 19 -3.24 -2.36 3.56
N SER A 20 -4.47 -2.82 3.36
CA SER A 20 -5.19 -2.61 2.09
C SER A 20 -5.42 -1.12 1.79
N VAL A 21 -5.76 -0.32 2.80
CA VAL A 21 -5.92 1.13 2.65
C VAL A 21 -4.60 1.81 2.32
N ARG A 22 -3.48 1.42 2.97
CA ARG A 22 -2.14 1.95 2.65
C ARG A 22 -1.71 1.59 1.23
N GLU A 23 -1.95 0.35 0.80
CA GLU A 23 -1.64 -0.10 -0.57
C GLU A 23 -2.44 0.69 -1.60
N TYR A 24 -3.74 0.86 -1.37
CA TYR A 24 -4.61 1.66 -2.23
C TYR A 24 -4.17 3.13 -2.28
N GLU A 25 -3.89 3.74 -1.14
CA GLU A 25 -3.45 5.13 -1.06
C GLU A 25 -2.16 5.36 -1.85
N ARG A 26 -1.18 4.45 -1.74
CA ARG A 26 0.04 4.50 -2.55
C ARG A 26 -0.26 4.39 -4.04
N HIS A 27 -1.13 3.46 -4.42
CA HIS A 27 -1.51 3.27 -5.82
C HIS A 27 -2.08 4.58 -6.41
N VAL A 28 -2.98 5.24 -5.67
CA VAL A 28 -3.58 6.51 -6.07
C VAL A 28 -2.52 7.61 -6.21
N ILE A 29 -1.61 7.74 -5.24
CA ILE A 29 -0.54 8.73 -5.27
C ILE A 29 0.40 8.50 -6.46
N THR A 30 0.83 7.26 -6.69
CA THR A 30 1.70 6.91 -7.81
C THR A 30 1.02 7.15 -9.16
N ALA A 31 -0.26 6.78 -9.29
CA ALA A 31 -1.03 7.04 -10.51
C ALA A 31 -1.16 8.54 -10.79
N ALA A 32 -1.44 9.34 -9.76
CA ALA A 32 -1.54 10.79 -9.88
C ALA A 32 -0.19 11.43 -10.27
N LEU A 33 0.93 10.97 -9.70
CA LEU A 33 2.28 11.42 -10.07
C LEU A 33 2.59 11.12 -11.54
N LYS A 34 2.35 9.88 -11.98
CA LYS A 34 2.56 9.49 -13.38
C LYS A 34 1.71 10.32 -14.35
N ALA A 35 0.44 10.55 -14.01
CA ALA A 35 -0.47 11.33 -14.84
C ALA A 35 -0.12 12.83 -14.92
N ASN A 36 0.63 13.36 -13.95
CA ASN A 36 0.99 14.78 -13.86
C ASN A 36 2.49 15.04 -14.11
N GLY A 37 3.23 14.06 -14.66
CA GLY A 37 4.66 14.22 -14.95
C GLY A 37 5.51 14.47 -13.70
N ASP A 38 5.20 13.79 -12.60
CA ASP A 38 5.91 13.88 -11.32
C ASP A 38 5.83 15.24 -10.61
N ASP A 39 4.90 16.10 -11.04
CA ASP A 39 4.63 17.41 -10.43
C ASP A 39 3.93 17.26 -9.07
N LYS A 40 4.74 17.08 -8.02
CA LYS A 40 4.30 16.86 -6.63
C LYS A 40 3.41 17.99 -6.10
N ARG A 41 3.58 19.23 -6.58
CA ARG A 41 2.74 20.36 -6.16
C ARG A 41 1.34 20.24 -6.75
N ARG A 42 1.25 19.91 -8.04
CA ARG A 42 -0.04 19.66 -8.69
C ARG A 42 -0.75 18.45 -8.09
N VAL A 43 -0.02 17.37 -7.83
CA VAL A 43 -0.59 16.15 -7.22
C VAL A 43 -1.09 16.40 -5.81
N ALA A 44 -0.33 17.13 -4.96
CA ALA A 44 -0.79 17.48 -3.63
C ALA A 44 -2.12 18.27 -3.66
N LYS A 45 -2.21 19.25 -4.56
CA LYS A 45 -3.43 20.02 -4.79
C LYS A 45 -4.59 19.16 -5.30
N LEU A 46 -4.32 18.26 -6.25
CA LEU A 46 -5.31 17.33 -6.81
C LEU A 46 -5.88 16.39 -5.75
N LEU A 47 -5.03 15.86 -4.89
CA LEU A 47 -5.40 14.94 -3.81
C LEU A 47 -5.96 15.67 -2.57
N GLY A 48 -5.99 17.00 -2.56
CA GLY A 48 -6.48 17.79 -1.43
C GLY A 48 -5.63 17.68 -0.16
N ILE A 49 -4.35 17.31 -0.30
CA ILE A 49 -3.42 17.17 0.84
C ILE A 49 -2.31 18.21 0.79
N SER A 50 -1.67 18.45 1.94
CA SER A 50 -0.48 19.31 1.97
C SER A 50 0.68 18.67 1.22
N LEU A 51 1.58 19.49 0.67
CA LEU A 51 2.79 19.01 0.02
C LEU A 51 3.66 18.18 0.99
N SER A 52 3.74 18.60 2.26
CA SER A 52 4.44 17.86 3.31
C SER A 52 3.82 16.49 3.58
N SER A 53 2.48 16.40 3.59
CA SER A 53 1.76 15.13 3.73
C SER A 53 2.02 14.20 2.54
N LEU A 54 2.06 14.75 1.33
CA LEU A 54 2.41 14.00 0.13
C LEU A 54 3.84 13.44 0.24
N TYR A 55 4.82 14.28 0.60
CA TYR A 55 6.20 13.83 0.78
C TYR A 55 6.34 12.75 1.85
N ARG A 56 5.62 12.87 2.98
CA ARG A 56 5.60 11.82 4.01
C ARG A 56 5.07 10.50 3.47
N LYS A 57 3.98 10.52 2.71
CA LYS A 57 3.38 9.30 2.12
C LYS A 57 4.26 8.66 1.05
N ILE A 58 5.04 9.45 0.32
CA ILE A 58 6.01 8.95 -0.68
C ILE A 58 7.26 8.39 0.01
N SER A 59 7.71 9.02 1.10
CA SER A 59 8.92 8.65 1.83
C SER A 59 8.70 7.52 2.83
N GLU A 60 7.45 7.21 3.19
CA GLU A 60 7.15 6.16 4.16
C GLU A 60 7.59 4.82 3.58
N PRO A 61 8.63 4.18 4.16
CA PRO A 61 9.04 2.86 3.70
C PRO A 61 7.87 1.90 3.90
N MET A 62 7.86 0.80 3.15
CA MET A 62 6.97 -0.31 3.44
C MET A 62 7.32 -0.83 4.83
N ASP A 63 6.68 -0.27 5.85
CA ASP A 63 6.62 -0.83 7.18
C ASP A 63 5.92 -2.18 7.02
N ASN A 64 6.73 -3.23 6.79
CA ASN A 64 6.33 -4.62 6.94
C ASN A 64 6.17 -4.89 8.44
N GLY A 65 5.22 -4.19 9.06
CA GLY A 65 4.84 -4.38 10.44
C GLY A 65 3.95 -5.60 10.59
N GLN A 66 4.50 -6.79 10.35
CA GLN A 66 4.06 -8.02 11.01
C GLN A 66 5.24 -8.80 11.60
N ASP A 67 6.24 -8.09 12.14
CA ASP A 67 7.05 -8.52 13.30
C ASP A 67 7.87 -7.30 13.73
N GLY A 68 7.97 -6.99 15.02
CA GLY A 68 8.55 -5.74 15.52
C GLY A 68 10.07 -5.66 15.44
N SER A 69 10.68 -5.78 14.26
CA SER A 69 12.14 -5.73 14.09
C SER A 69 12.57 -4.89 12.87
N PRO A 70 13.41 -3.85 13.04
CA PRO A 70 14.04 -3.16 11.92
C PRO A 70 15.17 -4.02 11.32
N ILE A 71 15.21 -4.15 9.99
CA ILE A 71 16.35 -4.72 9.27
C ILE A 71 17.33 -3.58 8.98
N TYR A 72 18.54 -3.68 9.55
CA TYR A 72 19.67 -2.78 9.30
C TYR A 72 20.30 -3.03 7.92
#